data_AF-A0A0B6Z3A5-F1
#
_entry.id   AF-A0A0B6Z3A5-F1
#
_cell.length_a   1.000
_cell.length_b   1.000
_cell.length_c   1.000
_cell.angle_alpha   90.00
_cell.angle_beta   90.00
_cell.angle_gamma   90.00
#
_symmetry.space_group_name_H-M   'P 1'
#
loop_
_entity.id
_entity.type
_entity.pdbx_description
1 polymer ?
#
loop_
_entity_poly.entity_id
_entity_poly.type
_entity_poly.pdbx_seq_one_letter_code
_entity_poly.pdbx_strand_id
1 'polypeptide(L)'
;NKNKIEEDDVSEEAKKLVKTITEQEGGTLEDDTREIVRKAAQASGSLSDTGFSITFNPDVFQPHVRHAEPDSEMFKKEKELVKMASQHIVASQIPLLISDFFDHSSSPVDGITLTESMHARGINIRYLGKVAASLAKYSTLSYVYTIAISELISRAAKHLYNHYMQGVDMMNTAAAISHFLNCLISSYPTPHAQIT
;
A
#
# COMPACT_ATOMS: atom_id res chain seq x y z
N ASN A 1 -3.43 23.32 -4.30
CA ASN A 1 -4.40 24.17 -3.59
C ASN A 1 -5.70 23.49 -3.20
N LYS A 2 -6.24 22.49 -3.92
CA LYS A 2 -7.45 21.77 -3.48
C LYS A 2 -7.21 20.80 -2.31
N ASN A 3 -6.13 20.01 -2.34
CA ASN A 3 -5.84 19.03 -1.27
C ASN A 3 -5.54 19.66 0.10
N LYS A 4 -4.99 20.89 0.11
CA LYS A 4 -4.70 21.60 1.37
C LYS A 4 -5.98 22.12 2.03
N ILE A 5 -6.99 22.45 1.21
CA ILE A 5 -8.30 22.91 1.68
C ILE A 5 -9.09 21.72 2.26
N GLU A 6 -8.99 20.52 1.67
CA GLU A 6 -9.70 19.32 2.17
C GLU A 6 -9.10 18.76 3.47
N GLU A 7 -7.78 18.79 3.66
CA GLU A 7 -7.15 18.41 4.95
C GLU A 7 -7.43 19.43 6.06
N ASP A 8 -7.45 20.72 5.74
CA ASP A 8 -7.80 21.78 6.70
C ASP A 8 -9.30 21.71 7.08
N ASP A 9 -10.20 21.34 6.16
CA ASP A 9 -11.65 21.25 6.42
C ASP A 9 -11.99 20.06 7.35
N VAL A 10 -11.35 18.89 7.15
CA VAL A 10 -11.52 17.73 8.04
C VAL A 10 -10.94 17.99 9.45
N SER A 11 -9.84 18.76 9.54
CA SER A 11 -9.27 19.18 10.82
C SER A 11 -10.15 20.19 11.56
N GLU A 12 -10.76 21.13 10.84
CA GLU A 12 -11.66 22.13 11.40
C GLU A 12 -13.03 21.53 11.79
N GLU A 13 -13.58 20.60 11.02
CA GLU A 13 -14.78 19.85 11.40
C GLU A 13 -14.55 19.02 12.67
N ALA A 14 -13.40 18.35 12.77
CA ALA A 14 -13.02 17.61 13.99
C ALA A 14 -12.89 18.54 15.20
N LYS A 15 -12.26 19.71 15.06
CA LYS A 15 -12.15 20.71 16.13
C LYS A 15 -13.50 21.33 16.50
N LYS A 16 -14.39 21.54 15.53
CA LYS A 16 -15.73 22.11 15.74
C LYS A 16 -16.66 21.13 16.44
N LEU A 17 -16.54 19.84 16.14
CA LEU A 17 -17.23 18.76 16.85
C LEU A 17 -16.76 18.65 18.30
N VAL A 18 -15.45 18.72 18.57
CA VAL A 18 -14.90 18.71 19.94
C VAL A 18 -15.41 19.92 20.75
N LYS A 19 -15.46 21.12 20.16
CA LYS A 19 -16.00 22.32 20.83
C LYS A 19 -17.49 22.21 21.16
N THR A 20 -18.30 21.75 20.21
CA THR A 20 -19.76 21.64 20.40
C THR A 20 -20.12 20.65 21.52
N ILE A 21 -19.27 19.65 21.75
CA ILE A 21 -19.46 18.66 22.82
C ILE A 21 -19.06 19.21 24.19
N THR A 22 -18.10 20.14 24.25
CA THR A 22 -17.68 20.76 25.52
C THR A 22 -18.73 21.74 26.07
N GLU A 23 -19.65 22.21 25.22
CA GLU A 23 -20.68 23.22 25.57
C GLU A 23 -22.02 22.61 25.99
N GLN A 24 -22.25 21.30 25.82
CA GLN A 24 -23.47 20.62 26.28
C GLN A 24 -23.31 20.13 27.73
N GLU A 25 -23.30 21.08 28.66
CA GLU A 25 -23.22 20.81 30.11
C GLU A 25 -24.55 20.23 30.64
N GLY A 26 -24.60 18.90 30.78
CA GLY A 26 -25.71 18.20 31.43
C GLY A 26 -25.44 16.75 31.86
N GLY A 27 -24.31 16.16 31.46
CA GLY A 27 -23.88 14.80 31.82
C GLY A 27 -22.76 14.78 32.86
N THR A 28 -22.53 13.62 33.48
CA THR A 28 -21.30 13.38 34.24
C THR A 28 -20.11 13.32 33.28
N LEU A 29 -18.95 13.86 33.68
CA LEU A 29 -17.73 13.92 32.85
C LEU A 29 -17.33 12.57 32.22
N GLU A 30 -17.69 11.46 32.85
CA GLU A 30 -17.44 10.09 32.37
C GLU A 30 -18.35 9.69 31.20
N ASP A 31 -19.63 10.10 31.20
CA ASP A 31 -20.57 9.80 30.12
C ASP A 31 -20.25 10.62 28.86
N ASP A 32 -19.87 11.90 29.03
CA ASP A 32 -19.46 12.75 27.92
C ASP A 32 -18.18 12.22 27.25
N THR A 33 -17.21 11.76 28.05
CA THR A 33 -15.97 11.14 27.54
C THR A 33 -16.27 9.86 26.76
N ARG A 34 -17.19 9.02 27.26
CA ARG A 34 -17.59 7.78 26.58
C ARG A 34 -18.30 8.06 25.25
N GLU A 35 -19.14 9.10 25.19
CA GLU A 35 -19.80 9.47 23.95
C GLU A 35 -18.83 10.04 22.90
N ILE A 36 -17.84 10.84 23.33
CA ILE A 36 -16.75 11.31 22.46
C ILE A 36 -15.98 10.13 21.88
N VAL A 37 -15.56 9.18 22.73
CA VAL A 37 -14.83 7.98 22.31
C VAL A 37 -15.67 7.15 21.33
N ARG A 38 -16.96 6.97 21.59
CA ARG A 38 -17.87 6.24 20.68
C ARG A 38 -17.98 6.92 19.32
N LYS A 39 -18.22 8.24 19.29
CA LYS A 39 -18.32 9.00 18.03
C LYS A 39 -17.02 8.97 17.24
N ALA A 40 -15.88 9.13 17.92
CA ALA A 40 -14.56 9.06 17.29
C ALA A 40 -14.23 7.65 16.77
N ALA A 41 -14.58 6.60 17.53
CA ALA A 41 -14.44 5.21 17.12
C ALA A 41 -15.28 4.92 15.87
N GLN A 42 -16.53 5.39 15.83
CA GLN A 42 -17.40 5.25 14.66
C GLN A 42 -16.87 6.00 13.44
N ALA A 43 -16.37 7.23 13.63
CA ALA A 43 -15.76 8.02 12.54
C ALA A 43 -14.48 7.37 11.98
N SER A 44 -13.72 6.66 12.83
CA SER A 44 -12.49 5.98 12.45
C SER A 44 -12.71 4.58 11.84
N GLY A 45 -13.96 4.13 11.72
CA GLY A 45 -14.29 2.79 11.25
C GLY A 45 -13.97 1.66 12.24
N SER A 46 -13.97 1.96 13.54
CA SER A 46 -13.74 0.96 14.59
C SER A 46 -14.78 -0.16 14.55
N LEU A 47 -14.33 -1.40 14.80
CA LEU A 47 -15.20 -2.56 14.97
C LEU A 47 -15.84 -2.63 16.37
N SER A 48 -15.38 -1.80 17.32
CA SER A 48 -15.92 -1.68 18.68
C SER A 48 -16.43 -0.26 18.95
N ASP A 49 -17.56 -0.16 19.65
CA ASP A 49 -18.15 1.12 20.07
C ASP A 49 -17.54 1.65 21.39
N THR A 50 -16.80 0.80 22.12
CA THR A 50 -16.23 1.14 23.44
C THR A 50 -14.75 1.54 23.38
N GLY A 51 -14.11 1.43 22.22
CA GLY A 51 -12.72 1.80 22.02
C GLY A 51 -12.30 1.68 20.55
N PHE A 52 -11.09 2.15 20.24
CA PHE A 52 -10.53 2.08 18.89
C PHE A 52 -10.01 0.67 18.61
N SER A 53 -10.79 -0.12 17.88
CA SER A 53 -10.39 -1.45 17.40
C SER A 53 -10.45 -1.45 15.89
N ILE A 54 -9.31 -1.13 15.26
CA ILE A 54 -9.14 -1.17 13.81
C ILE A 54 -8.34 -2.42 13.48
N THR A 55 -9.03 -3.48 13.07
CA THR A 55 -8.42 -4.70 12.57
C THR A 55 -8.92 -4.96 11.15
N PHE A 56 -8.00 -5.30 10.26
CA PHE A 56 -8.33 -5.57 8.86
C PHE A 56 -8.39 -7.07 8.65
N ASN A 57 -9.52 -7.56 8.14
CA ASN A 57 -9.64 -8.93 7.69
C ASN A 57 -9.10 -9.03 6.24
N PRO A 58 -7.95 -9.68 5.99
CA PRO A 58 -7.35 -9.74 4.65
C PRO A 58 -8.14 -10.61 3.66
N ASP A 59 -9.07 -11.42 4.15
CA ASP A 59 -9.77 -12.44 3.37
C ASP A 59 -11.16 -12.00 2.88
N VAL A 60 -11.61 -10.79 3.23
CA VAL A 60 -12.96 -10.29 2.91
C VAL A 60 -13.27 -10.20 1.41
N PHE A 61 -12.24 -10.12 0.58
CA PHE A 61 -12.35 -10.11 -0.90
C PHE A 61 -11.74 -11.35 -1.55
N GLN A 62 -11.35 -12.37 -0.78
CA GLN A 62 -10.80 -13.60 -1.36
C GLN A 62 -11.91 -14.49 -1.92
N PRO A 63 -11.88 -14.85 -3.23
CA PRO A 63 -12.95 -15.61 -3.85
C PRO A 63 -13.04 -17.07 -3.37
N HIS A 64 -11.96 -17.60 -2.79
CA HIS A 64 -11.88 -19.00 -2.33
C HIS A 64 -12.19 -19.17 -0.83
N VAL A 65 -12.40 -18.08 -0.09
CA VAL A 65 -12.67 -18.12 1.35
C VAL A 65 -14.17 -18.04 1.59
N ARG A 66 -14.70 -19.03 2.32
CA ARG A 66 -16.11 -19.03 2.78
C ARG A 66 -16.17 -18.43 4.18
N HIS A 67 -16.81 -17.27 4.27
CA HIS A 67 -17.07 -16.60 5.55
C HIS A 67 -18.30 -17.22 6.22
N ALA A 68 -18.28 -17.35 7.55
CA ALA A 68 -19.36 -17.98 8.30
C ALA A 68 -20.69 -17.23 8.16
N GLU A 69 -20.65 -15.89 8.12
CA GLU A 69 -21.82 -15.03 8.01
C GLU A 69 -21.62 -13.94 6.93
N PRO A 70 -21.82 -14.27 5.64
CA PRO A 70 -21.50 -13.36 4.54
C PRO A 70 -22.46 -12.15 4.43
N ASP A 71 -23.62 -12.19 5.09
CA ASP A 71 -24.62 -11.11 5.07
C ASP A 71 -24.64 -10.28 6.37
N SER A 72 -23.77 -10.61 7.33
CA SER A 72 -23.67 -9.92 8.62
C SER A 72 -23.22 -8.46 8.45
N GLU A 73 -23.79 -7.56 9.26
CA GLU A 73 -23.39 -6.15 9.29
C GLU A 73 -21.92 -5.98 9.67
N MET A 74 -21.38 -6.86 10.51
CA MET A 74 -19.95 -6.86 10.85
C MET A 74 -19.09 -7.13 9.62
N PHE A 75 -19.44 -8.14 8.81
CA PHE A 75 -18.70 -8.48 7.60
C PHE A 75 -18.76 -7.37 6.54
N LYS A 76 -19.89 -6.65 6.43
CA LYS A 76 -19.99 -5.45 5.58
C LYS A 76 -19.06 -4.34 6.07
N LYS A 77 -19.01 -4.08 7.38
CA LYS A 77 -18.07 -3.12 7.98
C LYS A 77 -16.62 -3.50 7.73
N GLU A 78 -16.25 -4.78 7.87
CA GLU A 78 -14.90 -5.25 7.57
C GLU A 78 -14.50 -5.00 6.10
N LYS A 79 -15.41 -5.27 5.14
CA LYS A 79 -15.19 -4.96 3.73
C LYS A 79 -14.98 -3.48 3.47
N GLU A 80 -15.81 -2.65 4.08
CA GLU A 80 -15.71 -1.20 3.95
C GLU A 80 -14.40 -0.67 4.53
N LEU A 81 -14.00 -1.17 5.70
CA LEU A 81 -12.76 -0.80 6.36
C LEU A 81 -11.52 -1.12 5.49
N VAL A 82 -11.47 -2.31 4.88
CA VAL A 82 -10.40 -2.69 3.95
C VAL A 82 -10.40 -1.81 2.70
N LYS A 83 -11.58 -1.46 2.18
CA LYS A 83 -11.71 -0.54 1.04
C LYS A 83 -11.20 0.85 1.39
N MET A 84 -11.62 1.41 2.54
CA MET A 84 -11.15 2.71 3.03
C MET A 84 -9.64 2.73 3.21
N ALA A 85 -9.05 1.69 3.80
CA ALA A 85 -7.59 1.58 3.93
C ALA A 85 -6.89 1.56 2.56
N SER A 86 -7.41 0.79 1.60
CA SER A 86 -6.85 0.75 0.24
C SER A 86 -6.91 2.10 -0.46
N GLN A 87 -8.01 2.84 -0.27
CA GLN A 87 -8.19 4.18 -0.81
C GLN A 87 -7.23 5.17 -0.15
N HIS A 88 -7.07 5.11 1.17
CA HIS A 88 -6.14 5.95 1.91
C HIS A 88 -4.68 5.73 1.47
N ILE A 89 -4.28 4.48 1.19
CA ILE A 89 -2.95 4.20 0.64
C ILE A 89 -2.74 4.93 -0.69
N VAL A 90 -3.71 4.81 -1.61
CA VAL A 90 -3.57 5.37 -2.96
C VAL A 90 -3.72 6.88 -2.99
N ALA A 91 -4.65 7.44 -2.21
CA ALA A 91 -5.02 8.85 -2.23
C ALA A 91 -4.15 9.72 -1.30
N SER A 92 -3.61 9.16 -0.22
CA SER A 92 -2.87 9.92 0.80
C SER A 92 -1.43 9.41 0.94
N GLN A 93 -1.22 8.13 1.24
CA GLN A 93 0.13 7.61 1.57
C GLN A 93 1.10 7.66 0.38
N ILE A 94 0.65 7.31 -0.83
CA ILE A 94 1.49 7.40 -2.03
C ILE A 94 1.88 8.86 -2.31
N PRO A 95 0.95 9.85 -2.40
CA PRO A 95 1.34 11.24 -2.58
C PRO A 95 2.29 11.77 -1.51
N LEU A 96 2.07 11.40 -0.24
CA LEU A 96 3.00 11.73 0.83
C LEU A 96 4.38 11.14 0.51
N LEU A 97 4.49 9.85 0.14
CA LEU A 97 5.77 9.20 -0.19
C LEU A 97 6.53 9.97 -1.28
N ILE A 98 5.81 10.48 -2.28
CA ILE A 98 6.41 11.32 -3.31
C ILE A 98 6.92 12.65 -2.74
N SER A 99 6.18 13.27 -1.82
CA SER A 99 6.63 14.48 -1.11
C SER A 99 7.93 14.24 -0.35
N ASP A 100 8.08 13.09 0.31
CA ASP A 100 9.30 12.76 1.04
C ASP A 100 10.53 12.67 0.13
N PHE A 101 10.34 12.18 -1.10
CA PHE A 101 11.41 12.14 -2.08
C PHE A 101 11.79 13.54 -2.58
N PHE A 102 10.82 14.46 -2.64
CA PHE A 102 11.09 15.88 -2.94
C PHE A 102 11.83 16.59 -1.82
N ASP A 103 11.43 16.32 -0.58
CA ASP A 103 12.02 16.95 0.62
C ASP A 103 13.32 16.25 1.07
N HIS A 104 13.73 15.20 0.35
CA HIS A 104 14.86 14.34 0.68
C HIS A 104 14.82 13.73 2.09
N SER A 105 13.64 13.63 2.70
CA SER A 105 13.45 12.97 4.00
C SER A 105 13.58 11.45 3.89
N SER A 106 13.23 10.90 2.72
CA SER A 106 13.68 9.58 2.27
C SER A 106 14.30 9.74 0.88
N SER A 107 15.48 9.17 0.66
CA SER A 107 16.13 9.22 -0.65
C SER A 107 16.66 7.84 -0.99
N PRO A 108 15.84 7.00 -1.64
CA PRO A 108 16.25 5.64 -1.99
C PRO A 108 17.36 5.68 -3.03
N VAL A 109 18.37 4.84 -2.81
CA VAL A 109 19.53 4.67 -3.71
C VAL A 109 19.42 3.40 -4.55
N ASP A 110 18.60 2.45 -4.10
CA ASP A 110 18.38 1.15 -4.73
C ASP A 110 16.96 0.62 -4.46
N GLY A 111 16.64 -0.54 -5.03
CA GLY A 111 15.33 -1.17 -4.88
C GLY A 111 15.00 -1.60 -3.45
N ILE A 112 16.01 -1.92 -2.65
CA ILE A 112 15.88 -2.31 -1.24
C ILE A 112 15.42 -1.10 -0.42
N THR A 113 16.17 0.01 -0.48
CA THR A 113 15.85 1.25 0.23
C THR A 113 14.53 1.88 -0.24
N LEU A 114 14.17 1.73 -1.52
CA LEU A 114 12.85 2.11 -2.03
C LEU A 114 11.75 1.28 -1.37
N THR A 115 11.94 -0.05 -1.30
CA THR A 115 10.98 -0.97 -0.66
C THR A 115 10.82 -0.67 0.82
N GLU A 116 11.91 -0.39 1.53
CA GLU A 116 11.89 0.02 2.93
C GLU A 116 11.15 1.35 3.13
N SER A 117 11.39 2.34 2.28
CA SER A 117 10.70 3.64 2.33
C SER A 117 9.18 3.48 2.12
N MET A 118 8.77 2.59 1.21
CA MET A 118 7.35 2.25 1.03
C MET A 118 6.77 1.58 2.29
N HIS A 119 7.46 0.57 2.83
CA HIS A 119 7.00 -0.16 4.01
C HIS A 119 6.96 0.70 5.28
N ALA A 120 7.88 1.65 5.43
CA ALA A 120 7.89 2.61 6.53
C ALA A 120 6.61 3.46 6.58
N ARG A 121 5.93 3.63 5.43
CA ARG A 121 4.61 4.29 5.31
C ARG A 121 3.43 3.33 5.26
N GLY A 122 3.64 2.04 5.54
CA GLY A 122 2.60 1.02 5.44
C GLY A 122 2.12 0.74 4.02
N ILE A 123 2.88 1.17 3.00
CA ILE A 123 2.52 0.94 1.59
C ILE A 123 3.00 -0.46 1.20
N ASN A 124 2.06 -1.37 1.00
CA ASN A 124 2.37 -2.72 0.52
C ASN A 124 3.03 -2.65 -0.87
N ILE A 125 4.05 -3.50 -1.10
CA ILE A 125 4.79 -3.54 -2.36
C ILE A 125 3.93 -3.82 -3.61
N ARG A 126 2.72 -4.37 -3.45
CA ARG A 126 1.74 -4.49 -4.55
C ARG A 126 1.40 -3.15 -5.20
N TYR A 127 1.58 -2.05 -4.48
CA TYR A 127 1.35 -0.70 -4.98
C TYR A 127 2.58 -0.11 -5.70
N LEU A 128 3.70 -0.84 -5.83
CA LEU A 128 4.90 -0.36 -6.52
C LEU A 128 4.61 0.17 -7.92
N GLY A 129 3.73 -0.50 -8.68
CA GLY A 129 3.30 -0.03 -10.00
C GLY A 129 2.58 1.32 -9.96
N LYS A 130 1.77 1.57 -8.91
CA LYS A 130 1.11 2.87 -8.70
C LYS A 130 2.12 3.95 -8.28
N VAL A 131 3.09 3.61 -7.44
CA VAL A 131 4.19 4.50 -7.06
C VAL A 131 5.00 4.89 -8.30
N ALA A 132 5.40 3.92 -9.13
CA ALA A 132 6.11 4.18 -10.38
C ALA A 132 5.30 5.07 -11.34
N ALA A 133 3.99 4.85 -11.48
CA ALA A 133 3.12 5.70 -12.29
C ALA A 133 2.99 7.14 -11.75
N SER A 134 3.03 7.32 -10.43
CA SER A 134 3.06 8.64 -9.81
C SER A 134 4.41 9.34 -10.01
N LEU A 135 5.52 8.62 -9.86
CA LEU A 135 6.88 9.12 -10.09
C LEU A 135 7.11 9.56 -11.53
N ALA A 136 6.54 8.84 -12.50
CA ALA A 136 6.65 9.14 -13.93
C ALA A 136 6.16 10.57 -14.30
N LYS A 137 5.34 11.19 -13.44
CA LYS A 137 4.83 12.55 -13.65
C LYS A 137 5.87 13.63 -13.36
N TYR A 138 6.96 13.30 -12.67
CA TYR A 138 7.93 14.28 -12.17
C TYR A 138 9.32 13.96 -12.72
N SER A 139 9.80 14.79 -13.66
CA SER A 139 11.14 14.63 -14.26
C SER A 139 12.28 14.78 -13.24
N THR A 140 12.06 15.56 -12.18
CA THR A 140 13.01 15.75 -11.06
C THR A 140 13.25 14.48 -10.26
N LEU A 141 12.29 13.54 -10.25
CA LEU A 141 12.38 12.26 -9.55
C LEU A 141 12.67 11.10 -10.52
N SER A 142 13.27 11.39 -11.69
CA SER A 142 13.60 10.38 -12.71
C SER A 142 14.53 9.28 -12.19
N TYR A 143 15.41 9.60 -11.23
CA TYR A 143 16.29 8.62 -10.59
C TYR A 143 15.49 7.60 -9.77
N VAL A 144 14.55 8.05 -8.94
CA VAL A 144 13.67 7.16 -8.15
C VAL A 144 12.75 6.37 -9.08
N TYR A 145 12.25 6.99 -10.14
CA TYR A 145 11.46 6.30 -11.17
C TYR A 145 12.26 5.14 -11.79
N THR A 146 13.52 5.38 -12.16
CA THR A 146 14.41 4.35 -12.73
C THR A 146 14.63 3.19 -11.74
N ILE A 147 14.81 3.51 -10.46
CA ILE A 147 14.91 2.50 -9.39
C ILE A 147 13.61 1.69 -9.29
N ALA A 148 12.44 2.36 -9.28
CA ALA A 148 11.14 1.70 -9.18
C ALA A 148 10.85 0.77 -10.37
N ILE A 149 11.24 1.17 -11.59
CA ILE A 149 11.12 0.34 -12.79
C ILE A 149 12.08 -0.85 -12.72
N SER A 150 13.35 -0.62 -12.33
CA SER A 150 14.33 -1.69 -12.15
C SER A 150 13.87 -2.72 -11.12
N GLU A 151 13.27 -2.27 -10.02
CA GLU A 151 12.70 -3.13 -8.99
C GLU A 151 11.49 -3.94 -9.50
N LEU A 152 10.62 -3.32 -10.30
CA LEU A 152 9.48 -3.99 -10.94
C LEU A 152 9.94 -5.08 -11.92
N ILE A 153 10.93 -4.78 -12.76
CA ILE A 153 11.55 -5.74 -13.68
C ILE A 153 12.23 -6.87 -12.92
N SER A 154 13.01 -6.57 -11.87
CA SER A 154 13.72 -7.57 -11.07
C SER A 154 12.76 -8.55 -10.39
N ARG A 155 11.64 -8.07 -9.87
CA ARG A 155 10.59 -8.91 -9.29
C ARG A 155 9.92 -9.80 -10.35
N ALA A 156 9.57 -9.23 -11.50
CA ALA A 156 9.02 -10.01 -12.61
C ALA A 156 10.01 -11.08 -13.08
N ALA A 157 11.27 -10.72 -13.29
CA ALA A 157 12.34 -11.64 -13.68
C ALA A 157 12.50 -12.78 -12.67
N LYS A 158 12.50 -12.51 -11.36
CA LYS A 158 12.53 -13.55 -10.32
C LYS A 158 11.35 -14.52 -10.45
N HIS A 159 10.14 -14.01 -10.64
CA HIS A 159 8.95 -14.85 -10.81
C HIS A 159 9.02 -15.72 -12.07
N LEU A 160 9.42 -15.14 -13.21
CA LEU A 160 9.60 -15.88 -14.46
C LEU A 160 10.73 -16.91 -14.34
N TYR A 161 11.85 -16.56 -13.71
CA TYR A 161 12.97 -17.46 -13.49
C TYR A 161 12.56 -18.69 -12.69
N ASN A 162 11.85 -18.49 -11.57
CA ASN A 162 11.39 -19.60 -10.74
C ASN A 162 10.48 -20.56 -11.52
N HIS A 163 9.60 -20.04 -12.36
CA HIS A 163 8.75 -20.88 -13.20
C HIS A 163 9.55 -21.58 -14.31
N TYR A 164 10.44 -20.86 -14.98
CA TYR A 164 11.31 -21.40 -16.02
C TYR A 164 12.16 -22.56 -15.51
N MET A 165 12.74 -22.43 -14.32
CA MET A 165 13.61 -23.45 -13.73
C MET A 165 12.87 -24.70 -13.25
N GLN A 166 11.55 -24.66 -13.02
CA GLN A 166 10.78 -25.85 -12.59
C GLN A 166 10.79 -26.99 -13.61
N GLY A 167 10.96 -26.68 -14.90
CA GLY A 167 10.99 -27.66 -15.98
C GLY A 167 12.39 -28.05 -16.47
N VAL A 168 13.46 -27.54 -15.84
CA VAL A 168 14.83 -27.73 -16.31
C VAL A 168 15.46 -28.95 -15.64
N ASP A 169 15.96 -29.88 -16.45
CA ASP A 169 16.73 -31.01 -15.95
C ASP A 169 18.08 -30.56 -15.37
N MET A 170 18.57 -31.28 -14.37
CA MET A 170 19.81 -30.94 -13.66
C MET A 170 21.01 -30.81 -14.61
N MET A 171 21.10 -31.66 -15.66
CA MET A 171 22.17 -31.60 -16.65
C MET A 171 22.16 -30.30 -17.47
N ASN A 172 20.98 -29.68 -17.64
CA ASN A 172 20.79 -28.49 -18.47
C ASN A 172 20.71 -27.18 -17.66
N THR A 173 20.92 -27.24 -16.34
CA THR A 173 20.81 -26.08 -15.44
C THR A 173 21.67 -24.91 -15.88
N ALA A 174 22.95 -25.15 -16.20
CA ALA A 174 23.88 -24.08 -16.60
C ALA A 174 23.44 -23.40 -17.91
N ALA A 175 23.05 -24.20 -18.92
CA ALA A 175 22.56 -23.71 -20.20
C ALA A 175 21.26 -22.90 -20.03
N ALA A 176 20.34 -23.38 -19.19
CA ALA A 176 19.09 -22.70 -18.89
C ALA A 176 19.31 -21.36 -18.17
N ILE A 177 20.16 -21.32 -17.13
CA ILE A 177 20.50 -20.09 -16.42
C ILE A 177 21.13 -19.08 -17.37
N SER A 178 22.12 -19.50 -18.16
CA SER A 178 22.77 -18.64 -19.15
C SER A 178 21.76 -18.08 -20.17
N HIS A 179 20.90 -18.93 -20.71
CA HIS A 179 19.85 -18.52 -21.63
C HIS A 179 18.88 -17.51 -21.01
N PHE A 180 18.39 -17.77 -19.79
CA PHE A 180 17.50 -16.85 -19.09
C PHE A 180 18.15 -15.49 -18.85
N LEU A 181 19.40 -15.47 -18.36
CA LEU A 181 20.14 -14.23 -18.14
C LEU A 181 20.35 -13.49 -19.47
N ASN A 182 20.76 -14.18 -20.53
CA ASN A 182 20.89 -13.58 -21.85
C ASN A 182 19.57 -12.97 -22.34
N CYS A 183 18.43 -13.62 -22.12
CA CYS A 183 17.12 -13.01 -22.41
C CYS A 183 16.84 -11.75 -21.59
N LEU A 184 17.29 -11.70 -20.34
CA LEU A 184 17.02 -10.60 -19.42
C LEU A 184 17.91 -9.38 -19.65
N ILE A 185 19.20 -9.58 -19.91
CA ILE A 185 20.20 -8.49 -19.95
C ILE A 185 20.75 -8.19 -21.35
N SER A 186 20.63 -9.12 -22.30
CA SER A 186 21.19 -8.92 -23.64
C SER A 186 20.29 -8.06 -24.52
N SER A 187 20.91 -7.34 -25.46
CA SER A 187 20.22 -6.61 -26.52
C SER A 187 19.93 -7.46 -27.75
N TYR A 188 20.40 -8.72 -27.76
CA TYR A 188 20.24 -9.62 -28.90
C TYR A 188 18.82 -10.22 -28.92
N PRO A 189 18.05 -10.04 -30.01
CA PRO A 189 16.74 -10.67 -30.14
C PRO A 189 16.91 -12.19 -30.28
N THR A 190 16.22 -12.98 -29.46
CA THR A 190 16.24 -14.45 -29.47
C THR A 190 17.62 -15.09 -29.21
N PRO A 191 18.21 -14.94 -28.00
CA PRO A 191 19.41 -15.66 -27.65
C PRO A 191 19.14 -17.18 -27.66
N HIS A 192 20.06 -17.96 -28.22
CA HIS A 192 19.92 -19.41 -28.26
C HIS A 192 20.51 -20.03 -26.99
N ALA A 193 19.87 -21.07 -26.46
CA ALA A 193 20.45 -21.84 -25.37
C ALA A 193 21.67 -22.61 -25.90
N GLN A 194 22.84 -22.40 -25.28
CA GLN A 194 24.04 -23.17 -25.61
C GLN A 194 23.92 -24.55 -24.95
N ILE A 195 23.55 -25.56 -25.74
CA ILE A 195 23.57 -26.96 -25.32
C ILE A 195 25.02 -27.43 -25.49
N THR A 196 25.66 -27.81 -24.38
CA THR A 196 27.02 -28.37 -24.38
C THR A 196 26.96 -29.83 -24.03
#